data_AF-A0A392T8H0-F1
#
_entry.id   AF-A0A392T8H0-F1
#
_cell.length_a   1.000
_cell.length_b   1.000
_cell.length_c   1.000
_cell.angle_alpha   90.00
_cell.angle_beta   90.00
_cell.angle_gamma   90.00
#
_symmetry.space_group_name_H-M   'P 1'
#
loop_
_entity.id
_entity.type
_entity.pdbx_description
1 polymer ?
#
loop_
_entity_poly.entity_id
_entity_poly.type
_entity_poly.pdbx_seq_one_letter_code
_entity_poly.pdbx_strand_id
1 'polypeptide(L)'
;KLLRRGCQGYLAVINDLQRGEGNLEQVPIACEFSDVFPEELPGLPPDREIEFSMDLVPDTQPISIPPYRMAQAELKELKEQLQDLLDKGFIRA
;
A
#
# COMPACT_ATOMS: atom_id res chain seq x y z
N LYS A 1 17.84 -48.85 -0.23
CA LYS A 1 18.75 -47.72 0.11
C LYS A 1 20.01 -47.82 -0.74
N LEU A 2 19.98 -47.30 -1.97
CA LEU A 2 21.08 -47.48 -2.95
C LEU A 2 22.39 -46.82 -2.51
N LEU A 3 22.32 -45.71 -1.77
CA LEU A 3 23.49 -45.07 -1.15
C LEU A 3 24.24 -45.97 -0.15
N ARG A 4 23.55 -46.91 0.52
CA ARG A 4 24.20 -47.89 1.41
C ARG A 4 24.92 -49.02 0.68
N ARG A 5 24.80 -49.09 -0.65
CA ARG A 5 25.47 -50.07 -1.51
C ARG A 5 26.68 -49.45 -2.26
N GLY A 6 27.14 -48.27 -1.85
CA GLY A 6 28.32 -47.60 -2.42
C GLY A 6 28.07 -46.79 -3.70
N CYS A 7 26.82 -46.58 -4.09
CA CYS A 7 26.49 -45.74 -5.25
C CYS A 7 26.71 -44.25 -4.93
N GLN A 8 27.29 -43.50 -5.88
CA GLN A 8 27.41 -42.05 -5.78
C GLN A 8 26.03 -41.38 -5.91
N GLY A 9 25.71 -40.51 -4.96
CA GLY A 9 24.52 -39.66 -5.03
C GLY A 9 24.94 -38.22 -5.24
N TYR A 10 24.27 -37.53 -6.15
CA TYR A 10 24.44 -36.10 -6.37
C TYR A 10 23.23 -35.38 -5.80
N LEU A 11 23.49 -34.42 -4.90
CA LEU A 11 22.46 -33.52 -4.40
C LEU A 11 22.42 -32.30 -5.32
N ALA A 12 21.36 -32.18 -6.11
CA ALA A 12 21.07 -30.96 -6.84
C ALA A 12 20.13 -30.11 -5.98
N VAL A 13 20.58 -28.93 -5.60
CA VAL A 13 19.75 -27.92 -4.95
C VAL A 13 19.41 -26.86 -6.00
N ILE A 14 18.12 -26.73 -6.31
CA ILE A 14 17.62 -25.65 -7.17
C ILE A 14 17.27 -24.49 -6.24
N ASN A 15 18.13 -23.47 -6.21
CA ASN A 15 17.82 -22.21 -5.56
C ASN A 15 17.24 -21.27 -6.62
N ASP A 16 15.97 -20.93 -6.46
CA ASP A 16 15.27 -19.98 -7.31
C ASP A 16 15.74 -18.55 -6.93
N LEU A 17 16.87 -18.14 -7.48
CA LEU A 17 17.52 -16.84 -7.22
C LEU A 17 16.70 -15.64 -7.75
N GLN A 18 15.62 -15.91 -8.48
CA GLN A 18 14.74 -14.86 -9.01
C GLN A 18 13.57 -14.50 -8.09
N ARG A 19 13.41 -15.18 -6.94
CA ARG A 19 12.43 -14.76 -5.93
C ARG A 19 13.05 -13.83 -4.89
N GLY A 20 13.83 -12.85 -5.36
CA GLY A 20 13.95 -11.60 -4.63
C GLY A 20 12.60 -10.89 -4.72
N GLU A 21 12.25 -10.10 -3.70
CA GLU A 21 11.15 -9.14 -3.82
C GLU A 21 11.36 -8.37 -5.16
N GLY A 22 10.43 -8.52 -6.09
CA GLY A 22 10.62 -8.04 -7.45
C GLY A 22 10.73 -6.53 -7.44
N ASN A 23 11.93 -6.00 -7.67
CA ASN A 23 12.13 -4.57 -7.84
C ASN A 23 11.27 -4.09 -9.02
N LEU A 24 10.42 -3.09 -8.80
CA LEU A 24 9.60 -2.49 -9.85
C LEU A 24 10.46 -1.97 -11.01
N GLU A 25 11.71 -1.60 -10.72
CA GLU A 25 12.75 -1.22 -11.69
C GLU A 25 13.08 -2.31 -12.73
N GLN A 26 12.76 -3.57 -12.45
CA GLN A 26 12.98 -4.69 -13.35
C GLN A 26 11.78 -4.95 -14.28
N VAL A 27 10.65 -4.26 -14.05
CA VAL A 27 9.43 -4.38 -14.82
C VAL A 27 9.43 -3.25 -15.86
N PRO A 28 9.67 -3.52 -17.16
CA PRO A 28 9.85 -2.47 -18.17
C PRO A 28 8.68 -1.48 -18.22
N ILE A 29 7.45 -2.00 -18.10
CA ILE A 29 6.25 -1.16 -18.11
C ILE A 29 6.12 -0.28 -16.85
N ALA A 30 6.62 -0.70 -15.69
CA ALA A 30 6.61 0.16 -14.50
C ALA A 30 7.61 1.31 -14.64
N CYS A 31 8.78 1.05 -15.25
CA CYS A 31 9.77 2.09 -15.54
C CYS A 31 9.26 3.12 -16.55
N GLU A 32 8.50 2.69 -17.55
CA GLU A 32 7.86 3.58 -18.54
C GLU A 32 6.85 4.54 -17.90
N PHE A 33 6.20 4.15 -16.80
CA PHE A 33 5.18 4.92 -16.08
C PHE A 33 5.59 5.21 -14.63
N SER A 34 6.87 5.52 -14.42
CA SER A 34 7.43 5.78 -13.07
C SER A 34 6.76 6.98 -12.37
N ASP A 35 6.19 7.92 -13.12
CA ASP A 35 5.40 9.04 -12.64
C ASP A 35 4.00 8.65 -12.12
N VAL A 36 3.46 7.50 -12.57
CA VAL A 36 2.16 6.96 -12.14
C VAL A 36 2.28 6.15 -10.85
N PHE A 37 3.46 5.61 -10.55
CA PHE A 37 3.74 4.79 -9.37
C PHE A 37 4.83 5.40 -8.47
N PRO A 38 4.68 6.66 -8.01
CA PRO A 38 5.65 7.25 -7.10
C PRO A 38 5.59 6.57 -5.73
N GLU A 39 6.72 6.54 -5.01
CA GLU A 39 6.78 6.02 -3.64
C GLU A 39 5.86 6.80 -2.69
N GLU A 40 5.71 8.11 -2.93
CA GLU A 40 4.78 8.99 -2.23
C GLU A 40 3.83 9.70 -3.20
N LEU A 41 2.56 9.83 -2.82
CA LEU A 41 1.57 10.52 -3.64
C LEU A 41 1.85 12.03 -3.71
N PRO A 42 1.76 12.67 -4.89
CA PRO A 42 2.12 14.09 -5.10
C PRO A 42 1.13 15.10 -4.49
N GLY A 43 0.19 14.65 -3.64
CA GLY A 43 -0.90 15.45 -3.09
C GLY A 43 -2.23 15.18 -3.79
N LEU A 44 -3.21 16.06 -3.58
CA LEU A 44 -4.54 15.93 -4.16
C LEU A 44 -4.48 15.85 -5.69
N PRO A 45 -5.34 15.03 -6.33
CA PRO A 45 -5.43 15.05 -7.78
C PRO A 45 -5.83 16.45 -8.24
N PRO A 46 -5.37 16.89 -9.43
CA PRO A 46 -5.81 18.15 -10.02
C PRO A 46 -7.33 18.16 -10.19
N ASP A 47 -7.91 19.37 -10.24
CA ASP A 47 -9.34 19.55 -10.47
C ASP A 47 -9.76 18.75 -11.71
N ARG A 48 -10.67 17.79 -11.49
CA ARG A 48 -11.22 16.96 -12.55
C ARG A 48 -12.46 17.65 -13.11
N GLU A 49 -12.69 17.49 -14.42
CA GLU A 49 -13.94 17.95 -15.06
C GLU A 49 -15.18 17.27 -14.48
N ILE A 50 -14.99 16.11 -13.83
CA ILE A 50 -16.06 15.33 -13.20
C ILE A 50 -16.00 15.56 -11.69
N GLU A 51 -17.09 16.11 -11.15
CA GLU A 51 -17.31 16.20 -9.71
C GLU A 51 -17.73 14.83 -9.14
N PHE A 52 -17.09 14.41 -8.05
CA PHE A 52 -17.50 13.22 -7.30
C PHE A 52 -18.56 13.62 -6.26
N SER A 53 -19.85 13.46 -6.61
CA SER A 53 -20.96 13.64 -5.67
C SER A 53 -21.29 12.35 -4.91
N MET A 54 -21.75 12.50 -3.66
CA MET A 54 -22.34 11.40 -2.89
C MET A 54 -23.84 11.60 -2.86
N ASP A 55 -24.56 10.83 -3.69
CA ASP A 55 -26.02 10.91 -3.75
C ASP A 55 -26.62 10.19 -2.55
N LEU A 56 -27.39 10.92 -1.74
CA LEU A 56 -28.10 10.36 -0.60
C LEU A 56 -29.51 9.95 -1.00
N VAL A 57 -29.99 8.85 -0.40
CA VAL A 57 -31.41 8.51 -0.45
C VAL A 57 -32.20 9.66 0.20
N PRO A 58 -33.37 10.06 -0.35
CA PRO A 58 -34.22 11.04 0.31
C PRO A 58 -34.42 10.72 1.80
N ASP A 59 -34.47 11.75 2.63
CA ASP A 59 -34.61 11.70 4.10
C ASP A 59 -33.41 11.16 4.89
N THR A 60 -32.27 10.88 4.25
CA THR A 60 -31.03 10.52 4.96
C THR A 60 -30.60 11.62 5.92
N GLN A 61 -30.42 11.27 7.20
CA GLN A 61 -29.93 12.18 8.24
C GLN A 61 -28.43 12.00 8.46
N PRO A 62 -27.70 13.06 8.86
CA PRO A 62 -26.30 12.94 9.26
C PRO A 62 -26.12 11.96 10.43
N ILE A 63 -25.03 11.20 10.40
CA ILE A 63 -24.67 10.25 11.45
C ILE A 63 -23.58 10.86 12.32
N SER A 64 -23.76 10.79 13.65
CA SER A 64 -22.76 11.20 14.63
C SER A 64 -22.50 10.05 15.60
N ILE A 65 -21.36 9.38 15.45
CA ILE A 65 -20.93 8.25 16.29
C ILE A 65 -19.66 8.66 17.04
N PRO A 66 -19.55 8.38 18.36
CA PRO A 66 -18.34 8.69 19.10
C PRO A 66 -17.15 7.86 18.58
N PRO A 67 -15.92 8.42 18.58
CA PRO A 67 -14.75 7.66 18.20
C PRO A 67 -14.52 6.50 19.16
N TYR A 68 -13.95 5.40 18.66
CA TYR A 68 -13.54 4.28 19.49
C TYR A 68 -12.45 4.69 20.48
N ARG A 69 -12.44 4.01 21.63
CA ARG A 69 -11.37 4.20 22.62
C ARG A 69 -10.08 3.58 22.08
N MET A 70 -9.03 4.39 22.06
CA MET A 70 -7.69 4.01 21.63
C MET A 70 -6.70 4.17 22.79
N ALA A 71 -5.68 3.32 22.83
CA ALA A 71 -4.56 3.45 23.75
C ALA A 71 -3.69 4.66 23.40
N GLN A 72 -2.82 5.08 24.32
CA GLN A 72 -1.97 6.25 24.12
C GLN A 72 -1.00 6.10 22.93
N ALA A 73 -0.52 4.88 22.67
CA ALA A 73 0.35 4.60 21.52
C ALA A 73 -0.41 4.76 20.19
N GLU A 74 -1.64 4.27 20.12
CA GLU A 74 -2.50 4.38 18.93
C GLU A 74 -2.89 5.84 18.66
N LEU A 75 -3.20 6.61 19.70
CA LEU A 75 -3.50 8.04 19.56
C LEU A 75 -2.28 8.84 19.07
N LYS A 76 -1.07 8.45 19.48
CA LYS A 76 0.16 9.07 18.99
C LYS A 76 0.35 8.81 17.49
N GLU A 77 0.22 7.54 17.08
CA GLU A 77 0.30 7.15 15.67
C GLU A 77 -0.77 7.86 14.83
N LEU A 78 -2.03 7.85 15.30
CA LEU A 78 -3.13 8.52 14.62
C LEU A 78 -2.85 10.01 14.41
N LYS A 79 -2.28 10.68 15.42
CA LYS A 79 -1.90 12.10 15.29
C LYS A 79 -0.84 12.31 14.23
N GLU A 80 0.18 11.45 14.17
CA GLU A 80 1.25 11.53 13.17
C GLU A 80 0.70 11.35 11.75
N GLN A 81 -0.19 10.37 11.55
CA GLN A 81 -0.87 10.14 10.27
C GLN A 81 -1.78 11.30 9.87
N LEU A 82 -2.57 11.85 10.80
CA LEU A 82 -3.42 13.00 10.52
C LEU A 82 -2.61 14.24 10.13
N GLN A 83 -1.44 14.45 10.76
CA GLN A 83 -0.56 15.55 10.40
C GLN A 83 0.00 15.38 8.98
N ASP A 84 0.45 14.18 8.61
CA ASP A 84 0.91 13.87 7.25
C ASP A 84 -0.18 14.13 6.20
N LEU A 85 -1.42 13.71 6.48
CA LEU A 85 -2.57 13.95 5.59
C LEU A 85 -2.92 15.45 5.46
N LEU A 86 -2.77 16.23 6.53
CA LEU A 86 -2.94 17.68 6.52
C LEU A 86 -1.85 18.37 5.70
N ASP A 87 -0.60 17.98 5.91
CA ASP A 87 0.56 18.54 5.21
C ASP A 87 0.50 18.25 3.71
N LYS A 88 0.00 17.07 3.33
CA LYS A 88 -0.27 16.68 1.93
C LYS A 88 -1.56 17.30 1.34
N GLY A 89 -2.36 17.98 2.16
CA GLY A 89 -3.60 18.63 1.75
C GLY A 89 -4.76 17.68 1.45
N PHE A 90 -4.66 16.40 1.82
CA PHE A 90 -5.72 15.41 1.59
C PHE A 90 -6.94 15.62 2.48
N ILE A 91 -6.73 16.18 3.66
CA ILE A 91 -7.79 16.54 4.62
C ILE A 91 -7.67 18.01 5.01
N ARG A 92 -8.74 18.55 5.61
CA ARG A 92 -8.81 19.94 6.08
C ARG A 92 -9.27 19.94 7.54
N ALA A 93 -8.69 20.84 8.33
CA ALA A 93 -9.03 21.09 9.74
C ALA A 93 -10.21 22.06 9.87
#